data_AF-A0A511Y436-F1
#
_entry.id   AF-A0A511Y436-F1
#
_cell.length_a   1.000
_cell.length_b   1.000
_cell.length_c   1.000
_cell.angle_alpha   90.00
_cell.angle_beta   90.00
_cell.angle_gamma   90.00
#
_symmetry.space_group_name_H-M   'P 1'
#
loop_
_entity.id
_entity.type
_entity.pdbx_description
1 polymer ?
#
loop_
_entity_poly.entity_id
_entity_poly.type
_entity_poly.pdbx_seq_one_letter_code
_entity_poly.pdbx_strand_id
1 'polypeptide(L)'
;MKNKIYLIIALFLLTSCHSQDNKIVDLAKISNDFNASEFYMNKIKKTNEIISKDPKSMDKKEALNLLDNAFFVKDTLGYYKTDGRFPTDLSLESTNDWMVRNKKPTEIFGYGYKTVAYDPEKDKLAILNTVAFPKIDMAEDRKGNLMYLEVGKTSKNNADFNKIKDYISKNCKKLAVDDNDPNASYWEGKTFYYYLFKDDHKEEEISFDSQGNKISRSVDATEIKLSMFEKSYIKKMEELGIYSAGYRFWKKSL
;
A
#
# COMPACT_ATOMS: atom_id res chain seq x y z
N MET A 1 42.19 21.72 21.67
CA MET A 1 41.88 21.04 20.39
C MET A 1 41.23 19.66 20.52
N LYS A 2 41.18 19.02 21.71
CA LYS A 2 40.54 17.70 21.87
C LYS A 2 39.00 17.71 21.91
N ASN A 3 38.36 18.85 22.21
CA ASN A 3 36.89 18.93 22.34
C ASN A 3 36.13 19.14 21.01
N LYS A 4 36.80 19.44 19.89
CA LYS A 4 36.13 19.66 18.59
C LYS A 4 36.01 18.39 17.74
N ILE A 5 36.79 17.35 18.02
CA ILE A 5 36.78 16.09 17.25
C ILE A 5 35.58 15.20 17.67
N TYR A 6 35.19 15.22 18.94
CA TYR A 6 34.05 14.43 19.43
C TYR A 6 32.70 14.91 18.88
N LEU A 7 32.56 16.21 18.53
CA LEU A 7 31.31 16.74 17.98
C LEU A 7 31.05 16.27 16.54
N ILE A 8 32.11 16.06 15.75
CA ILE A 8 32.00 15.63 14.35
C ILE A 8 31.65 14.14 14.27
N ILE A 9 32.20 13.32 15.17
CA ILE A 9 31.89 11.89 15.24
C ILE A 9 30.45 11.65 15.74
N ALA A 10 29.95 12.48 16.65
CA ALA A 10 28.55 12.43 17.08
C ALA A 10 27.57 12.86 15.97
N LEU A 11 27.94 13.79 15.08
CA LEU A 11 27.10 14.15 13.92
C LEU A 11 27.01 13.02 12.88
N PHE A 12 28.07 12.23 12.67
CA PHE A 12 28.04 11.08 11.74
C PHE A 12 27.23 9.89 12.27
N LEU A 13 27.07 9.76 13.60
CA LEU A 13 26.22 8.73 14.19
C LEU A 13 24.72 9.08 14.13
N LEU A 14 24.37 10.36 13.99
CA LEU A 14 22.98 10.80 13.86
C LEU A 14 22.45 10.80 12.42
N THR A 15 23.32 10.81 11.40
CA THR A 15 22.91 10.71 10.00
C THR A 15 22.84 9.27 9.47
N SER A 16 23.24 8.28 10.27
CA SER A 16 23.39 6.89 9.82
C SER A 16 22.33 5.93 10.37
N CYS A 17 21.26 6.44 11.00
CA CYS A 17 20.24 5.62 11.66
C CYS A 17 18.84 5.77 11.05
N HIS A 18 18.73 6.03 9.74
CA HIS A 18 17.46 5.97 9.00
C HIS A 18 17.47 5.00 7.82
N SER A 19 18.60 4.37 7.50
CA SER A 19 18.63 3.21 6.59
C SER A 19 18.17 1.97 7.35
N GLN A 20 16.91 1.97 7.76
CA GLN A 20 16.20 0.73 7.99
C GLN A 20 16.21 -0.02 6.66
N ASP A 21 16.99 -1.09 6.59
CA ASP A 21 16.96 -2.10 5.54
C ASP A 21 15.62 -2.90 5.65
N ASN A 22 14.52 -2.16 5.75
CA ASN A 22 13.22 -2.66 6.17
C ASN A 22 12.57 -3.34 4.97
N LYS A 23 12.86 -4.63 4.86
CA LYS A 23 12.06 -5.55 4.05
C LYS A 23 10.58 -5.51 4.44
N ILE A 24 10.28 -5.13 5.69
CA ILE A 24 8.94 -5.11 6.28
C ILE A 24 8.67 -3.74 6.94
N VAL A 25 7.50 -3.16 6.68
CA VAL A 25 7.04 -1.90 7.27
C VAL A 25 6.27 -2.15 8.56
N ASP A 26 6.66 -1.52 9.67
CA ASP A 26 5.87 -1.50 10.92
C ASP A 26 4.85 -0.35 10.87
N LEU A 27 3.59 -0.69 10.59
CA LEU A 27 2.51 0.29 10.42
C LEU A 27 2.15 1.00 11.72
N ALA A 28 2.51 0.45 12.88
CA ALA A 28 2.26 1.12 14.16
C ALA A 28 3.23 2.29 14.41
N LYS A 29 4.34 2.36 13.67
CA LYS A 29 5.40 3.36 13.84
C LYS A 29 5.58 4.25 12.62
N ILE A 30 4.78 4.05 11.57
CA ILE A 30 4.92 4.81 10.33
C ILE A 30 4.52 6.28 10.53
N SER A 31 5.30 7.16 9.91
CA SER A 31 5.12 8.60 9.90
C SER A 31 5.07 9.11 8.46
N ASN A 32 4.70 10.36 8.28
CA ASN A 32 4.53 10.99 6.97
C ASN A 32 5.85 11.29 6.25
N ASP A 33 6.98 11.26 6.97
CA ASP A 33 8.35 11.35 6.43
C ASP A 33 8.93 9.98 6.02
N PHE A 34 8.13 8.91 6.09
CA PHE A 34 8.54 7.60 5.60
C PHE A 34 8.88 7.67 4.11
N ASN A 35 10.10 7.24 3.76
CA ASN A 35 10.61 7.29 2.40
C ASN A 35 10.11 6.09 1.58
N ALA A 36 8.95 6.26 0.91
CA ALA A 36 8.39 5.23 0.04
C ALA A 36 9.35 4.90 -1.12
N SER A 37 9.95 5.92 -1.74
CA SER A 37 10.91 5.72 -2.84
C SER A 37 12.06 4.79 -2.47
N GLU A 38 12.67 4.95 -1.29
CA GLU A 38 13.76 4.12 -0.80
C GLU A 38 13.30 2.71 -0.48
N PHE A 39 12.12 2.56 0.15
CA PHE A 39 11.53 1.25 0.42
C PHE A 39 11.31 0.42 -0.86
N TYR A 40 10.92 1.06 -1.97
CA TYR A 40 10.68 0.38 -3.25
C TYR A 40 11.87 0.33 -4.20
N MET A 41 12.90 1.16 -4.04
CA MET A 41 13.99 1.32 -5.02
C MET A 41 14.60 -0.02 -5.44
N ASN A 42 15.08 -0.80 -4.48
CA ASN A 42 15.71 -2.10 -4.75
C ASN A 42 14.69 -3.15 -5.24
N LYS A 43 13.44 -3.06 -4.79
CA LYS A 43 12.35 -3.98 -5.16
C LYS A 43 11.93 -3.81 -6.63
N ILE A 44 11.83 -2.57 -7.08
CA ILE A 44 11.55 -2.24 -8.49
C ILE A 44 12.75 -2.59 -9.36
N LYS A 45 13.98 -2.28 -8.92
CA LYS A 45 15.18 -2.67 -9.67
C LYS A 45 15.22 -4.18 -9.90
N LYS A 46 14.98 -4.98 -8.85
CA LYS A 46 14.89 -6.44 -8.96
C LYS A 46 13.76 -6.88 -9.89
N THR A 47 12.58 -6.25 -9.80
CA THR A 47 11.46 -6.52 -10.72
C THR A 47 11.88 -6.30 -12.18
N ASN A 48 12.50 -5.16 -12.49
CA ASN A 48 12.96 -4.82 -13.83
C ASN A 48 14.05 -5.77 -14.34
N GLU A 49 14.98 -6.19 -13.48
CA GLU A 49 15.99 -7.19 -13.80
C GLU A 49 15.36 -8.56 -14.10
N ILE A 50 14.28 -8.94 -13.41
CA ILE A 50 13.58 -10.21 -13.65
C ILE A 50 12.81 -10.17 -14.96
N ILE A 51 11.98 -9.15 -15.19
CA ILE A 51 11.10 -9.06 -16.37
C ILE A 51 11.86 -8.82 -17.68
N SER A 52 13.10 -8.34 -17.62
CA SER A 52 13.93 -8.09 -18.81
C SER A 52 14.63 -9.33 -19.34
N LYS A 53 14.61 -10.46 -18.62
CA LYS A 53 15.21 -11.70 -19.07
C LYS A 53 14.31 -12.42 -20.10
N ASP A 54 14.92 -13.04 -21.10
CA ASP A 54 14.18 -13.84 -22.10
C ASP A 54 13.71 -15.17 -21.48
N PRO A 55 12.39 -15.42 -21.36
CA PRO A 55 11.88 -16.67 -20.80
C PRO A 55 12.33 -17.91 -21.59
N LYS A 56 12.68 -17.78 -22.87
CA LYS A 56 13.18 -18.90 -23.71
C LYS A 56 14.62 -19.28 -23.41
N SER A 57 15.38 -18.39 -22.78
CA SER A 57 16.78 -18.63 -22.40
C SER A 57 16.93 -19.25 -21.01
N MET A 58 15.85 -19.36 -20.24
CA MET A 58 15.88 -19.89 -18.88
C MET A 58 15.58 -21.38 -18.85
N ASP A 59 16.26 -22.09 -17.96
CA ASP A 59 15.82 -23.42 -17.60
C ASP A 59 14.57 -23.37 -16.69
N LYS A 60 13.88 -24.51 -16.59
CA LYS A 60 12.63 -24.63 -15.81
C LYS A 60 12.81 -24.23 -14.34
N LYS A 61 13.98 -24.50 -13.74
CA LYS A 61 14.24 -24.23 -12.33
C LYS A 61 14.44 -22.74 -12.09
N GLU A 62 15.20 -22.08 -12.97
CA GLU A 62 15.37 -20.63 -12.93
C GLU A 62 14.03 -19.91 -13.11
N ALA A 63 13.21 -20.33 -14.08
CA ALA A 63 11.89 -19.75 -14.32
C ALA A 63 10.96 -19.91 -13.11
N LEU A 64 10.94 -21.09 -12.46
CA LEU A 64 10.15 -21.31 -11.24
C LEU A 64 10.60 -20.42 -10.09
N ASN A 65 11.91 -20.26 -9.88
CA ASN A 65 12.44 -19.39 -8.83
C ASN A 65 12.06 -17.91 -9.02
N LEU A 66 11.77 -17.48 -10.26
CA LEU A 66 11.30 -16.12 -10.51
C LEU A 66 9.89 -15.90 -10.01
N LEU A 67 9.02 -16.92 -10.08
CA LEU A 67 7.64 -16.87 -9.61
C LEU A 67 7.52 -16.77 -8.08
N ASP A 68 8.58 -17.13 -7.35
CA ASP A 68 8.65 -16.97 -5.89
C ASP A 68 8.96 -15.53 -5.44
N ASN A 69 9.06 -14.56 -6.36
CA ASN A 69 9.31 -13.16 -6.01
C ASN A 69 8.04 -12.33 -6.12
N ALA A 70 7.83 -11.44 -5.15
CA ALA A 70 6.92 -10.33 -5.31
C ALA A 70 7.43 -9.36 -6.40
N PHE A 71 6.49 -8.81 -7.17
CA PHE A 71 6.75 -7.85 -8.24
C PHE A 71 6.17 -6.49 -7.90
N PHE A 72 6.90 -5.44 -8.29
CA PHE A 72 6.62 -4.07 -7.90
C PHE A 72 6.71 -3.13 -9.08
N VAL A 73 5.83 -2.13 -9.12
CA VAL A 73 5.85 -1.09 -10.15
C VAL A 73 5.81 0.29 -9.53
N LYS A 74 6.42 1.26 -10.22
CA LYS A 74 6.32 2.69 -9.92
C LYS A 74 5.61 3.37 -11.08
N ASP A 75 4.63 4.19 -10.72
CA ASP A 75 3.89 5.05 -11.64
C ASP A 75 4.04 6.51 -11.24
N THR A 76 3.90 7.41 -12.22
CA THR A 76 3.67 8.83 -11.95
C THR A 76 2.19 9.06 -11.74
N LEU A 77 1.85 9.83 -10.69
CA LEU A 77 0.48 10.23 -10.38
C LEU A 77 0.26 11.68 -10.82
N GLY A 78 -0.87 11.96 -11.46
CA GLY A 78 -1.23 13.28 -11.94
C GLY A 78 -2.70 13.60 -11.73
N TYR A 79 -3.02 14.89 -11.78
CA TYR A 79 -4.39 15.35 -11.78
C TYR A 79 -4.93 15.39 -13.21
N TYR A 80 -6.13 14.89 -13.41
CA TYR A 80 -6.78 14.84 -14.73
C TYR A 80 -8.17 15.40 -14.64
N LYS A 81 -8.62 16.05 -15.73
CA LYS A 81 -10.03 16.41 -15.87
C LYS A 81 -10.87 15.14 -15.93
N THR A 82 -11.96 15.14 -15.17
CA THR A 82 -12.94 14.07 -15.21
C THR A 82 -13.89 14.38 -16.37
N ASP A 83 -14.26 13.35 -17.15
CA ASP A 83 -15.27 13.51 -18.20
C ASP A 83 -16.68 13.34 -17.59
N GLY A 84 -16.91 13.90 -16.39
CA GLY A 84 -18.16 13.74 -15.62
C GLY A 84 -18.31 12.40 -14.88
N ARG A 85 -17.27 11.57 -14.84
CA ARG A 85 -17.29 10.23 -14.19
C ARG A 85 -17.29 10.29 -12.66
N PHE A 86 -16.59 11.27 -12.11
CA PHE A 86 -16.40 11.42 -10.67
C PHE A 86 -17.15 12.65 -10.18
N PRO A 87 -17.46 12.74 -8.88
CA PRO A 87 -18.24 13.86 -8.32
C PRO A 87 -17.52 15.22 -8.37
N THR A 88 -16.29 15.27 -8.85
CA THR A 88 -15.47 16.49 -8.98
C THR A 88 -14.91 16.62 -10.38
N ASP A 89 -14.50 17.84 -10.76
CA ASP A 89 -13.96 18.14 -12.09
C ASP A 89 -12.55 17.59 -12.33
N LEU A 90 -11.81 17.29 -11.26
CA LEU A 90 -10.48 16.70 -11.32
C LEU A 90 -10.43 15.35 -10.58
N SER A 91 -9.59 14.43 -11.04
CA SER A 91 -9.23 13.22 -10.31
C SER A 91 -7.72 13.00 -10.24
N LEU A 92 -7.25 12.36 -9.16
CA LEU A 92 -5.88 11.89 -9.02
C LEU A 92 -5.78 10.47 -9.58
N GLU A 93 -4.97 10.29 -10.62
CA GLU A 93 -4.85 9.00 -11.32
C GLU A 93 -3.39 8.66 -11.63
N SER A 94 -3.12 7.37 -11.84
CA SER A 94 -1.86 6.91 -12.43
C SER A 94 -1.81 7.29 -13.90
N THR A 95 -0.67 7.81 -14.35
CA THR A 95 -0.37 8.06 -15.78
C THR A 95 -0.47 6.81 -16.65
N ASN A 96 -0.32 5.62 -16.06
CA ASN A 96 -0.48 4.34 -16.76
C ASN A 96 -1.91 3.79 -16.70
N ASP A 97 -2.84 4.46 -15.99
CA ASP A 97 -4.24 4.03 -15.95
C ASP A 97 -4.87 4.17 -17.34
N TRP A 98 -5.61 3.13 -17.74
CA TRP A 98 -6.20 3.01 -19.07
C TRP A 98 -7.10 4.19 -19.45
N MET A 99 -7.69 4.88 -18.46
CA MET A 99 -8.57 6.03 -18.66
C MET A 99 -7.83 7.31 -19.04
N VAL A 100 -6.60 7.45 -18.57
CA VAL A 100 -5.83 8.71 -18.67
C VAL A 100 -4.50 8.56 -19.38
N ARG A 101 -4.09 7.34 -19.74
CA ARG A 101 -2.80 7.07 -20.44
C ARG A 101 -2.61 7.83 -21.76
N ASN A 102 -3.70 8.28 -22.39
CA ASN A 102 -3.69 9.08 -23.61
C ASN A 102 -3.98 10.57 -23.35
N LYS A 103 -4.11 10.99 -22.10
CA LYS A 103 -4.39 12.37 -21.68
C LYS A 103 -3.13 12.96 -21.04
N LYS A 104 -3.04 14.30 -21.06
CA LYS A 104 -2.00 15.01 -20.31
C LYS A 104 -2.53 15.41 -18.94
N PRO A 105 -1.79 15.17 -17.86
CA PRO A 105 -2.18 15.66 -16.54
C PRO A 105 -2.12 17.19 -16.52
N THR A 106 -3.02 17.82 -15.76
CA THR A 106 -2.96 19.26 -15.50
C THR A 106 -1.78 19.61 -14.60
N GLU A 107 -1.47 18.74 -13.65
CA GLU A 107 -0.29 18.82 -12.80
C GLU A 107 0.16 17.41 -12.38
N ILE A 108 1.47 17.24 -12.17
CA ILE A 108 2.02 16.04 -11.55
C ILE A 108 1.92 16.15 -10.03
N PHE A 109 1.21 15.22 -9.41
CA PHE A 109 1.08 15.12 -7.96
C PHE A 109 2.34 14.54 -7.30
N GLY A 110 2.86 13.45 -7.86
CA GLY A 110 3.90 12.65 -7.23
C GLY A 110 4.03 11.26 -7.84
N TYR A 111 4.33 10.26 -7.01
CA TYR A 111 4.59 8.89 -7.46
C TYR A 111 3.79 7.87 -6.65
N GLY A 112 3.31 6.83 -7.34
CA GLY A 112 2.63 5.70 -6.75
C GLY A 112 3.47 4.44 -6.90
N TYR A 113 3.43 3.58 -5.90
CA TYR A 113 4.14 2.32 -5.83
C TYR A 113 3.14 1.21 -5.54
N LYS A 114 3.18 0.12 -6.31
CA LYS A 114 2.22 -0.98 -6.18
C LYS A 114 2.93 -2.32 -6.11
N THR A 115 2.42 -3.21 -5.26
CA THR A 115 2.72 -4.65 -5.32
C THR A 115 1.76 -5.30 -6.32
N VAL A 116 2.28 -5.76 -7.46
CA VAL A 116 1.47 -6.28 -8.59
C VAL A 116 1.38 -7.80 -8.64
N ALA A 117 2.32 -8.49 -8.00
CA ALA A 117 2.25 -9.93 -7.76
C ALA A 117 2.98 -10.25 -6.45
N TYR A 118 2.46 -11.21 -5.70
CA TYR A 118 2.97 -11.63 -4.40
C TYR A 118 2.40 -13.01 -4.06
N ASP A 119 3.09 -13.73 -3.17
CA ASP A 119 2.63 -14.97 -2.56
C ASP A 119 1.91 -14.63 -1.22
N PRO A 120 0.59 -14.84 -1.10
CA PRO A 120 -0.16 -14.48 0.10
C PRO A 120 0.29 -15.18 1.38
N GLU A 121 0.93 -16.34 1.28
CA GLU A 121 1.35 -17.15 2.42
C GLU A 121 2.83 -16.88 2.80
N LYS A 122 3.69 -16.59 1.83
CA LYS A 122 5.13 -16.36 2.05
C LYS A 122 5.50 -14.89 2.24
N ASP A 123 4.91 -13.99 1.47
CA ASP A 123 5.33 -12.59 1.45
C ASP A 123 4.87 -11.83 2.71
N LYS A 124 5.75 -10.97 3.19
CA LYS A 124 5.52 -10.12 4.38
C LYS A 124 6.14 -8.76 4.12
N LEU A 125 5.32 -7.82 3.68
CA LEU A 125 5.77 -6.46 3.33
C LEU A 125 5.43 -5.44 4.41
N ALA A 126 4.41 -5.71 5.22
CA ALA A 126 4.04 -4.85 6.33
C ALA A 126 3.50 -5.67 7.51
N ILE A 127 3.49 -5.05 8.69
CA ILE A 127 2.94 -5.64 9.91
C ILE A 127 2.17 -4.60 10.71
N LEU A 128 1.03 -5.00 11.26
CA LEU A 128 0.29 -4.24 12.27
C LEU A 128 -0.22 -5.19 13.35
N ASN A 129 0.10 -4.90 14.61
CA ASN A 129 -0.39 -5.69 15.75
C ASN A 129 -0.25 -7.22 15.54
N THR A 130 0.95 -7.67 15.16
CA THR A 130 1.30 -9.07 14.81
C THR A 130 0.71 -9.63 13.51
N VAL A 131 -0.18 -8.89 12.84
CA VAL A 131 -0.76 -9.30 11.55
C VAL A 131 0.16 -8.85 10.43
N ALA A 132 0.76 -9.81 9.72
CA ALA A 132 1.57 -9.55 8.54
C ALA A 132 0.70 -9.43 7.28
N PHE A 133 1.04 -8.45 6.44
CA PHE A 133 0.41 -8.22 5.13
C PHE A 133 1.39 -8.57 4.01
N PRO A 134 0.99 -9.40 3.04
CA PRO A 134 1.80 -9.72 1.87
C PRO A 134 1.81 -8.61 0.83
N LYS A 135 0.84 -7.68 0.90
CA LYS A 135 0.68 -6.57 -0.05
C LYS A 135 0.79 -5.22 0.65
N ILE A 136 1.49 -4.28 0.03
CA ILE A 136 1.48 -2.86 0.39
C ILE A 136 1.58 -2.02 -0.88
N ASP A 137 0.76 -0.97 -0.97
CA ASP A 137 0.80 0.06 -2.01
C ASP A 137 1.02 1.41 -1.30
N MET A 138 1.78 2.31 -1.90
CA MET A 138 2.07 3.63 -1.32
C MET A 138 2.03 4.74 -2.36
N ALA A 139 1.75 5.96 -1.93
CA ALA A 139 1.93 7.15 -2.75
C ALA A 139 2.68 8.25 -1.98
N GLU A 140 3.56 8.93 -2.68
CA GLU A 140 4.31 10.07 -2.18
C GLU A 140 4.09 11.31 -3.06
N ASP A 141 4.19 12.49 -2.48
CA ASP A 141 4.20 13.74 -3.23
C ASP A 141 5.55 13.96 -3.95
N ARG A 142 5.65 15.03 -4.76
CA ARG A 142 6.91 15.41 -5.41
C ARG A 142 8.07 15.74 -4.46
N LYS A 143 7.81 15.93 -3.17
CA LYS A 143 8.83 16.18 -2.14
C LYS A 143 9.26 14.89 -1.44
N GLY A 144 8.66 13.75 -1.77
CA GLY A 144 8.95 12.45 -1.15
C GLY A 144 8.21 12.22 0.16
N ASN A 145 7.22 13.04 0.51
CA ASN A 145 6.41 12.81 1.71
C ASN A 145 5.37 11.73 1.42
N LEU A 146 5.20 10.78 2.33
CA LEU A 146 4.15 9.76 2.25
C LEU A 146 2.76 10.41 2.40
N MET A 147 1.92 10.22 1.39
CA MET A 147 0.58 10.80 1.31
C MET A 147 -0.50 9.80 1.71
N TYR A 148 -0.39 8.57 1.22
CA TYR A 148 -1.23 7.47 1.65
C TYR A 148 -0.56 6.12 1.40
N LEU A 149 -1.03 5.10 2.10
CA LEU A 149 -0.71 3.71 1.84
C LEU A 149 -1.94 2.83 1.98
N GLU A 150 -1.86 1.64 1.41
CA GLU A 150 -2.84 0.58 1.57
C GLU A 150 -2.13 -0.75 1.75
N VAL A 151 -2.58 -1.56 2.70
CA VAL A 151 -2.15 -2.95 2.86
C VAL A 151 -3.33 -3.88 2.71
N GLY A 152 -3.07 -5.06 2.13
CA GLY A 152 -4.09 -6.05 1.82
C GLY A 152 -3.67 -7.46 2.21
N LYS A 153 -4.63 -8.27 2.65
CA LYS A 153 -4.46 -9.68 2.96
C LYS A 153 -5.77 -10.45 2.88
N THR A 154 -5.71 -11.66 2.32
CA THR A 154 -6.72 -12.70 2.47
C THR A 154 -6.37 -13.58 3.67
N SER A 155 -7.28 -13.72 4.63
CA SER A 155 -7.10 -14.55 5.83
C SER A 155 -8.10 -15.70 5.86
N LYS A 156 -7.63 -16.91 6.22
CA LYS A 156 -8.50 -18.09 6.40
C LYS A 156 -9.27 -18.07 7.74
N ASN A 157 -9.13 -17.02 8.54
CA ASN A 157 -9.89 -16.83 9.77
C ASN A 157 -10.05 -15.34 10.15
N ASN A 158 -11.04 -15.07 11.01
CA ASN A 158 -11.40 -13.73 11.47
C ASN A 158 -10.45 -13.11 12.52
N ALA A 159 -9.47 -13.87 13.04
CA ALA A 159 -8.64 -13.38 14.14
C ALA A 159 -7.73 -12.22 13.71
N ASP A 160 -7.21 -12.26 12.49
CA ASP A 160 -6.36 -11.19 11.93
C ASP A 160 -7.14 -9.87 11.84
N PHE A 161 -8.39 -9.89 11.38
CA PHE A 161 -9.24 -8.70 11.33
C PHE A 161 -9.47 -8.10 12.72
N ASN A 162 -9.83 -8.94 13.69
CA ASN A 162 -10.09 -8.49 15.05
C ASN A 162 -8.84 -7.85 15.69
N LYS A 163 -7.65 -8.43 15.50
CA LYS A 163 -6.39 -7.82 15.98
C LYS A 163 -6.14 -6.44 15.38
N ILE A 164 -6.41 -6.25 14.09
CA ILE A 164 -6.26 -4.95 13.43
C ILE A 164 -7.26 -3.95 14.00
N LYS A 165 -8.53 -4.35 14.11
CA LYS A 165 -9.61 -3.52 14.66
C LYS A 165 -9.35 -3.13 16.11
N ASP A 166 -8.85 -4.04 16.93
CA ASP A 166 -8.50 -3.79 18.33
C ASP A 166 -7.37 -2.77 18.45
N TYR A 167 -6.35 -2.87 17.59
CA TYR A 167 -5.29 -1.87 17.52
C TYR A 167 -5.85 -0.49 17.14
N ILE A 168 -6.65 -0.41 16.07
CA ILE A 168 -7.17 0.88 15.59
C ILE A 168 -8.10 1.50 16.63
N SER A 169 -9.03 0.73 17.20
CA SER A 169 -9.98 1.24 18.20
C SER A 169 -9.32 1.71 19.49
N LYS A 170 -8.18 1.12 19.88
CA LYS A 170 -7.40 1.56 21.05
C LYS A 170 -6.63 2.86 20.79
N ASN A 171 -6.18 3.09 19.56
CA ASN A 171 -5.25 4.18 19.23
C ASN A 171 -5.88 5.33 18.44
N CYS A 172 -7.09 5.15 17.92
CA CYS A 172 -7.78 6.10 17.03
C CYS A 172 -9.20 6.37 17.51
N LYS A 173 -9.72 7.54 17.17
CA LYS A 173 -11.12 7.90 17.38
C LYS A 173 -11.96 7.38 16.22
N LYS A 174 -13.06 6.69 16.49
CA LYS A 174 -14.01 6.29 15.43
C LYS A 174 -14.61 7.53 14.77
N LEU A 175 -14.67 7.52 13.45
CA LEU A 175 -15.22 8.60 12.63
C LEU A 175 -16.49 8.11 11.92
N ALA A 176 -17.51 8.96 11.86
CA ALA A 176 -18.64 8.76 10.97
C ALA A 176 -18.36 9.50 9.66
N VAL A 177 -18.58 8.84 8.53
CA VAL A 177 -18.47 9.43 7.20
C VAL A 177 -19.72 9.08 6.40
N ASP A 178 -20.04 9.88 5.39
CA ASP A 178 -21.11 9.58 4.44
C ASP A 178 -20.65 8.54 3.39
N ASP A 179 -20.60 7.29 3.84
CA ASP A 179 -20.29 6.11 3.04
C ASP A 179 -21.24 4.96 3.41
N ASN A 180 -21.79 4.30 2.40
CA ASN A 180 -22.83 3.27 2.55
C ASN A 180 -22.25 1.86 2.58
N ASP A 181 -20.94 1.70 2.56
CA ASP A 181 -20.27 0.41 2.60
C ASP A 181 -20.40 -0.23 4.01
N PRO A 182 -21.22 -1.28 4.19
CA PRO A 182 -21.41 -1.90 5.51
C PRO A 182 -20.17 -2.67 5.98
N ASN A 183 -19.24 -2.94 5.06
CA ASN A 183 -18.03 -3.70 5.30
C ASN A 183 -16.85 -2.83 5.72
N ALA A 184 -17.06 -1.51 5.80
CA ALA A 184 -16.02 -0.54 6.08
C ALA A 184 -16.20 0.16 7.44
N SER A 185 -15.07 0.60 8.00
CA SER A 185 -15.04 1.45 9.18
C SER A 185 -13.94 2.51 9.07
N TYR A 186 -14.20 3.66 9.68
CA TYR A 186 -13.42 4.88 9.49
C TYR A 186 -12.95 5.40 10.83
N TRP A 187 -11.68 5.81 10.88
CA TRP A 187 -11.06 6.22 12.13
C TRP A 187 -10.10 7.37 11.89
N GLU A 188 -9.93 8.19 12.93
CA GLU A 188 -9.00 9.30 12.95
C GLU A 188 -7.93 9.03 14.02
N GLY A 189 -6.69 8.87 13.58
CA GLY A 189 -5.54 8.85 14.47
C GLY A 189 -4.88 10.23 14.56
N LYS A 190 -3.66 10.25 15.10
CA LYS A 190 -2.89 11.50 15.25
C LYS A 190 -2.52 12.12 13.89
N THR A 191 -1.85 11.33 13.04
CA THR A 191 -1.27 11.79 11.76
C THR A 191 -2.05 11.31 10.53
N PHE A 192 -2.79 10.20 10.67
CA PHE A 192 -3.50 9.56 9.57
C PHE A 192 -4.99 9.39 9.86
N TYR A 193 -5.80 9.43 8.80
CA TYR A 193 -7.12 8.81 8.76
C TYR A 193 -6.97 7.34 8.33
N TYR A 194 -7.81 6.47 8.87
CA TYR A 194 -7.78 5.03 8.60
C TYR A 194 -9.11 4.58 8.02
N TYR A 195 -9.03 3.79 6.95
CA TYR A 195 -10.12 3.03 6.36
C TYR A 195 -9.81 1.55 6.54
N LEU A 196 -10.65 0.85 7.31
CA LEU A 196 -10.54 -0.59 7.52
C LEU A 196 -11.75 -1.28 6.89
N PHE A 197 -11.49 -2.14 5.91
CA PHE A 197 -12.48 -2.91 5.16
C PHE A 197 -12.34 -4.40 5.44
N LYS A 198 -13.49 -5.09 5.43
CA LYS A 198 -13.60 -6.54 5.64
C LYS A 198 -14.63 -7.15 4.71
N ASP A 199 -14.26 -8.16 3.93
CA ASP A 199 -15.22 -8.93 3.13
C ASP A 199 -15.07 -10.43 3.36
N ASP A 200 -16.09 -11.04 3.96
CA ASP A 200 -16.16 -12.48 4.20
C ASP A 200 -16.77 -13.17 2.98
N HIS A 201 -16.04 -14.14 2.43
CA HIS A 201 -16.45 -14.89 1.25
C HIS A 201 -15.92 -16.32 1.29
N LYS A 202 -16.21 -17.10 0.24
CA LYS A 202 -15.70 -18.45 0.08
C LYS A 202 -14.75 -18.52 -1.10
N GLU A 203 -13.58 -19.11 -0.89
CA GLU A 203 -12.61 -19.38 -1.94
C GLU A 203 -12.57 -20.88 -2.26
N GLU A 204 -12.26 -21.20 -3.52
CA GLU A 204 -11.97 -22.57 -3.95
C GLU A 204 -10.48 -22.84 -3.79
N GLU A 205 -10.12 -23.74 -2.87
CA GLU A 205 -8.77 -24.29 -2.82
C GLU A 205 -8.69 -25.53 -3.72
N ILE A 206 -7.80 -25.47 -4.70
CA ILE A 206 -7.54 -26.55 -5.64
C ILE A 206 -6.20 -27.20 -5.28
N SER A 207 -6.21 -28.52 -5.10
CA SER A 207 -5.01 -29.34 -4.96
C SER A 207 -5.11 -30.56 -5.89
N PHE A 208 -4.02 -31.31 -5.99
CA PHE A 208 -3.96 -32.52 -6.81
C PHE A 208 -3.45 -33.69 -5.96
N ASP A 209 -4.10 -34.85 -6.06
CA ASP A 209 -3.61 -36.06 -5.41
C ASP A 209 -2.39 -36.65 -6.14
N SER A 210 -1.84 -37.75 -5.60
CA SER A 210 -0.69 -38.44 -6.19
C SER A 210 -0.95 -39.04 -7.59
N GLN A 211 -2.22 -39.09 -8.02
CA GLN A 211 -2.64 -39.55 -9.35
C GLN A 211 -2.96 -38.37 -10.28
N GLY A 212 -2.85 -37.13 -9.82
CA GLY A 212 -3.17 -35.93 -10.59
C GLY A 212 -4.66 -35.60 -10.64
N ASN A 213 -5.50 -36.24 -9.83
CA ASN A 213 -6.91 -35.89 -9.75
C ASN A 213 -7.10 -34.56 -9.02
N LYS A 214 -7.94 -33.69 -9.57
CA LYS A 214 -8.30 -32.40 -8.96
C LYS A 214 -9.10 -32.65 -7.69
N ILE A 215 -8.56 -32.20 -6.55
CA ILE A 215 -9.30 -32.07 -5.30
C ILE A 215 -9.67 -30.59 -5.16
N SER A 216 -10.96 -30.33 -4.97
CA SER A 216 -11.47 -28.98 -4.75
C SER A 216 -12.18 -28.94 -3.41
N ARG A 217 -11.87 -27.94 -2.58
CA ARG A 217 -12.60 -27.65 -1.35
C ARG A 217 -12.92 -26.17 -1.27
N SER A 218 -14.11 -25.87 -0.75
CA SER A 218 -14.49 -24.50 -0.43
C SER A 218 -14.02 -24.18 0.98
N VAL A 219 -13.30 -23.07 1.14
CA VAL A 219 -12.81 -22.56 2.42
C VAL A 219 -13.35 -21.16 2.67
N ASP A 220 -13.64 -20.86 3.93
CA ASP A 220 -14.01 -19.51 4.32
C ASP A 220 -12.76 -18.61 4.30
N ALA A 221 -12.90 -17.43 3.71
CA ALA A 221 -11.84 -16.45 3.58
C ALA A 221 -12.38 -15.05 3.94
N THR A 222 -11.51 -14.24 4.52
CA THR A 222 -11.78 -12.84 4.85
C THR A 222 -10.75 -11.98 4.12
N GLU A 223 -11.22 -11.16 3.17
CA GLU A 223 -10.42 -10.07 2.63
C GLU A 223 -10.32 -8.94 3.65
N ILE A 224 -9.10 -8.50 3.93
CA ILE A 224 -8.82 -7.39 4.84
C ILE A 224 -8.02 -6.35 4.08
N LYS A 225 -8.51 -5.11 4.08
CA LYS A 225 -7.78 -3.96 3.55
C LYS A 225 -7.71 -2.87 4.62
N LEU A 226 -6.51 -2.34 4.82
CA LEU A 226 -6.27 -1.19 5.68
C LEU A 226 -5.59 -0.10 4.87
N SER A 227 -6.27 1.02 4.70
CA SER A 227 -5.69 2.21 4.06
C SER A 227 -5.43 3.29 5.13
N MET A 228 -4.28 3.95 5.03
CA MET A 228 -3.88 5.07 5.89
C MET A 228 -3.66 6.31 5.01
N PHE A 229 -4.36 7.40 5.31
CA PHE A 229 -4.30 8.65 4.55
C PHE A 229 -3.77 9.77 5.43
N GLU A 230 -2.69 10.41 5.00
CA GLU A 230 -2.11 11.52 5.74
C GLU A 230 -3.10 12.70 5.74
N LYS A 231 -3.25 13.37 6.91
CA LYS A 231 -4.28 14.40 7.08
C LYS A 231 -4.10 15.61 6.17
N SER A 232 -2.87 16.06 5.95
CA SER A 232 -2.59 17.17 5.04
C SER A 232 -2.89 16.81 3.58
N TYR A 233 -2.69 15.55 3.18
CA TYR A 233 -3.12 15.05 1.88
C TYR A 233 -4.64 15.13 1.72
N ILE A 234 -5.40 14.62 2.69
CA ILE A 234 -6.88 14.71 2.70
C ILE A 234 -7.33 16.16 2.57
N LYS A 235 -6.80 17.05 3.42
CA LYS A 235 -7.13 18.49 3.38
C LYS A 235 -6.80 19.13 2.02
N LYS A 236 -5.62 18.86 1.47
CA LYS A 236 -5.19 19.43 0.18
C LYS A 236 -6.13 19.01 -0.96
N MET A 237 -6.54 17.75 -0.99
CA MET A 237 -7.38 17.24 -2.05
C MET A 237 -8.83 17.76 -1.92
N GLU A 238 -9.32 17.98 -0.70
CA GLU A 238 -10.57 18.72 -0.42
C GLU A 238 -10.51 20.15 -0.95
N GLU A 239 -9.45 20.90 -0.59
CA GLU A 239 -9.25 22.29 -1.01
C GLU A 239 -9.17 22.44 -2.54
N LEU A 240 -8.57 21.48 -3.22
CA LEU A 240 -8.44 21.46 -4.68
C LEU A 240 -9.67 20.87 -5.38
N GLY A 241 -10.63 20.28 -4.65
CA GLY A 241 -11.77 19.58 -5.24
C GLY A 241 -11.35 18.44 -6.16
N ILE A 242 -10.38 17.62 -5.76
CA ILE A 242 -9.85 16.52 -6.59
C ILE A 242 -10.38 15.19 -6.09
N TYR A 243 -11.13 14.43 -6.88
CA TYR A 243 -11.51 13.08 -6.50
C TYR A 243 -10.27 12.19 -6.40
N SER A 244 -10.02 11.58 -5.25
CA SER A 244 -8.81 10.81 -5.00
C SER A 244 -9.03 9.70 -3.98
N ALA A 245 -8.02 8.84 -3.81
CA ALA A 245 -8.00 7.88 -2.72
C ALA A 245 -8.18 8.63 -1.39
N GLY A 246 -9.14 8.22 -0.58
CA GLY A 246 -9.47 8.92 0.67
C GLY A 246 -10.55 10.00 0.56
N TYR A 247 -11.15 10.21 -0.63
CA TYR A 247 -12.26 11.17 -0.84
C TYR A 247 -13.40 11.06 0.19
N ARG A 248 -13.68 9.84 0.68
CA ARG A 248 -14.64 9.55 1.75
C ARG A 248 -14.45 10.36 3.04
N PHE A 249 -13.24 10.84 3.32
CA PHE A 249 -12.92 11.61 4.52
C PHE A 249 -13.26 13.10 4.41
N TRP A 250 -13.61 13.62 3.23
CA TRP A 250 -14.04 15.01 3.05
C TRP A 250 -15.55 15.16 3.04
N LYS A 251 -16.26 14.04 2.84
CA LYS A 251 -17.70 14.02 2.92
C LYS A 251 -18.11 14.27 4.36
N LYS A 252 -18.58 15.48 4.64
CA LYS A 252 -19.17 15.83 5.93
C LYS A 252 -20.45 15.01 6.10
N SER A 253 -20.58 14.34 7.23
CA SER A 253 -21.86 13.78 7.68
C SER A 253 -22.88 14.92 7.75
N LEU A 254 -24.05 14.73 7.15
CA LEU A 254 -25.20 15.65 7.29
C LEU A 254 -25.69 15.71 8.75
#